data_AF-A0A3N0XIK5-F1
#
_entry.id   AF-A0A3N0XIK5-F1
#
_cell.length_a   1.000
_cell.length_b   1.000
_cell.length_c   1.000
_cell.angle_alpha   90.00
_cell.angle_beta   90.00
_cell.angle_gamma   90.00
#
_symmetry.space_group_name_H-M   'P 1'
#
loop_
_entity.id
_entity.type
_entity.pdbx_description
1 polymer ?
#
loop_
_entity_poly.entity_id
_entity_poly.type
_entity_poly.pdbx_seq_one_letter_code
_entity_poly.pdbx_strand_id
1 'polypeptide(L)'
;MCVPLWLGPGGNNAAAGIAQSQSRAMIAAAARRRDSSHNELYYEEAEHERRVRKRRARLVVAVEEAFTHIRRMQEEEQNKSPGDVMDPREAAQAIFPSMARALQKYLRTTRQQHLHSMESIQQHLAVCITNNMTPKAFLESYLIPGPTLQYGQDRWLARQWTLISEASVTSGLKEGTIFLLKCIEFSLVVTTKKIPYIQLAEEFIDPKSHKFVFRLQSETSV
;
A
#
# COMPACT_ATOMS: atom_id res chain seq x y z
N MET A 1 -95.14 -14.89 11.88
CA MET A 1 -94.05 -15.84 11.57
C MET A 1 -93.26 -15.26 10.41
N CYS A 2 -92.23 -14.47 10.70
CA CYS A 2 -90.80 -14.83 10.85
C CYS A 2 -90.05 -14.64 9.51
N VAL A 3 -89.58 -13.41 9.23
CA VAL A 3 -88.22 -12.84 9.42
C VAL A 3 -87.24 -13.23 8.29
N PRO A 4 -86.66 -12.25 7.55
CA PRO A 4 -85.65 -12.50 6.52
C PRO A 4 -84.25 -12.62 7.13
N LEU A 5 -83.50 -13.63 6.70
CA LEU A 5 -82.10 -13.85 7.06
C LEU A 5 -81.19 -12.82 6.39
N TRP A 6 -80.75 -11.85 7.18
CA TRP A 6 -79.54 -11.07 6.92
C TRP A 6 -78.30 -11.94 7.17
N LEU A 7 -77.52 -12.21 6.11
CA LEU A 7 -76.15 -12.70 6.23
C LEU A 7 -75.21 -11.50 6.04
N GLY A 8 -74.69 -10.99 7.16
CA GLY A 8 -73.64 -9.97 7.16
C GLY A 8 -72.27 -10.54 6.74
N PRO A 9 -71.36 -9.74 6.18
CA PRO A 9 -70.01 -10.17 5.87
C PRO A 9 -69.19 -10.28 7.16
N GLY A 10 -69.01 -11.50 7.63
CA GLY A 10 -68.13 -11.83 8.75
C GLY A 10 -66.65 -11.75 8.36
N GLY A 11 -66.00 -10.66 8.78
CA GLY A 11 -64.61 -10.58 9.24
C GLY A 11 -63.50 -11.37 8.53
N ASN A 12 -62.83 -10.74 7.56
CA ASN A 12 -61.50 -11.14 7.06
C ASN A 12 -60.37 -10.24 7.62
N ASN A 13 -60.45 -9.81 8.88
CA ASN A 13 -59.42 -8.93 9.48
C ASN A 13 -58.22 -9.68 10.11
N ALA A 14 -58.30 -11.00 10.29
CA ALA A 14 -57.21 -11.78 10.92
C ALA A 14 -56.03 -12.04 9.96
N ALA A 15 -56.30 -12.28 8.67
CA ALA A 15 -55.26 -12.60 7.70
C ALA A 15 -54.38 -11.39 7.32
N ALA A 16 -54.95 -10.19 7.26
CA ALA A 16 -54.21 -8.96 6.97
C ALA A 16 -53.25 -8.57 8.11
N GLY A 17 -53.66 -8.76 9.38
CA GLY A 17 -52.82 -8.48 10.54
C GLY A 17 -51.61 -9.43 10.65
N ILE A 18 -51.76 -10.70 10.26
CA ILE A 18 -50.68 -11.69 10.25
C ILE A 18 -49.66 -11.37 9.16
N ALA A 19 -50.09 -11.02 7.95
CA ALA A 19 -49.19 -10.64 6.86
C ALA A 19 -48.39 -9.37 7.17
N GLN A 20 -49.02 -8.36 7.79
CA GLN A 20 -48.36 -7.10 8.17
C GLN A 20 -47.42 -7.29 9.38
N SER A 21 -47.78 -8.17 10.33
CA SER A 21 -46.92 -8.58 11.45
C SER A 21 -45.70 -9.37 10.97
N GLN A 22 -45.88 -10.31 10.04
CA GLN A 22 -44.78 -11.08 9.45
C GLN A 22 -43.85 -10.21 8.60
N SER A 23 -44.38 -9.24 7.85
CA SER A 23 -43.56 -8.27 7.10
C SER A 23 -42.72 -7.40 8.05
N ARG A 24 -43.30 -6.89 9.14
CA ARG A 24 -42.58 -6.14 10.18
C ARG A 24 -41.52 -7.00 10.89
N ALA A 25 -41.85 -8.25 11.19
CA ALA A 25 -40.92 -9.20 11.79
C ALA A 25 -39.74 -9.53 10.86
N MET A 26 -39.97 -9.66 9.55
CA MET A 26 -38.92 -9.86 8.56
C MET A 26 -38.01 -8.63 8.41
N ILE A 27 -38.57 -7.42 8.41
CA ILE A 27 -37.79 -6.17 8.36
C ILE A 27 -36.96 -6.00 9.64
N ALA A 28 -37.53 -6.29 10.81
CA ALA A 28 -36.80 -6.27 12.08
C ALA A 28 -35.71 -7.36 12.15
N ALA A 29 -35.96 -8.54 11.60
CA ALA A 29 -34.96 -9.61 11.49
C ALA A 29 -33.84 -9.26 10.50
N ALA A 30 -34.16 -8.61 9.38
CA ALA A 30 -33.19 -8.12 8.40
C ALA A 30 -32.32 -6.99 8.98
N ALA A 31 -32.90 -6.07 9.76
CA ALA A 31 -32.15 -5.04 10.48
C ALA A 31 -31.17 -5.64 11.49
N ARG A 32 -31.62 -6.61 12.31
CA ARG A 32 -30.75 -7.33 13.25
C ARG A 32 -29.64 -8.13 12.55
N ARG A 33 -29.92 -8.73 11.39
CA ARG A 33 -28.90 -9.41 10.56
C ARG A 33 -27.87 -8.43 9.98
N ARG A 34 -28.29 -7.22 9.61
CA ARG A 34 -27.41 -6.18 9.06
C ARG A 34 -26.51 -5.57 10.11
N ASP A 35 -27.03 -5.29 11.31
CA ASP A 35 -26.24 -4.80 12.45
C ASP A 35 -25.27 -5.87 12.98
N SER A 36 -25.69 -7.15 12.98
CA SER A 36 -24.80 -8.29 13.28
C SER A 36 -23.67 -8.41 12.26
N SER A 37 -23.95 -8.23 10.97
CA SER A 37 -22.97 -8.31 9.89
C SER A 37 -21.91 -7.19 9.95
N HIS A 38 -22.28 -5.97 10.33
CA HIS A 38 -21.30 -4.89 10.47
C HIS A 38 -20.36 -5.10 11.67
N ASN A 39 -20.91 -5.59 12.79
CA ASN A 39 -20.13 -5.96 13.96
C ASN A 39 -19.18 -7.15 13.67
N GLU A 40 -19.66 -8.12 12.88
CA GLU A 40 -18.88 -9.27 12.41
C GLU A 40 -17.71 -8.84 11.51
N LEU A 41 -17.94 -7.96 10.53
CA LEU A 41 -16.88 -7.38 9.70
C LEU A 41 -15.81 -6.67 10.53
N TYR A 42 -16.22 -5.91 11.54
CA TYR A 42 -15.27 -5.25 12.47
C TYR A 42 -14.40 -6.28 13.22
N TYR A 43 -15.00 -7.34 13.75
CA TYR A 43 -14.22 -8.38 14.42
C TYR A 43 -13.31 -9.16 13.47
N GLU A 44 -13.77 -9.46 12.25
CA GLU A 44 -12.96 -10.10 11.22
C GLU A 44 -11.76 -9.25 10.80
N GLU A 45 -11.97 -7.94 10.63
CA GLU A 45 -10.91 -6.99 10.29
C GLU A 45 -9.93 -6.84 11.45
N ALA A 46 -10.40 -6.67 12.68
CA ALA A 46 -9.56 -6.61 13.87
C ALA A 46 -8.74 -7.90 14.08
N GLU A 47 -9.34 -9.07 13.82
CA GLU A 47 -8.64 -10.35 13.87
C GLU A 47 -7.61 -10.45 12.74
N HIS A 48 -7.95 -9.98 11.54
CA HIS A 48 -7.03 -9.90 10.41
C HIS A 48 -5.83 -9.01 10.74
N GLU A 49 -6.04 -7.79 11.22
CA GLU A 49 -4.96 -6.90 11.62
C GLU A 49 -4.10 -7.51 12.73
N ARG A 50 -4.73 -8.17 13.70
CA ARG A 50 -4.01 -8.88 14.78
C ARG A 50 -3.12 -9.98 14.20
N ARG A 51 -3.61 -10.75 13.22
CA ARG A 51 -2.81 -11.76 12.50
C ARG A 51 -1.66 -11.10 11.75
N VAL A 52 -1.90 -10.04 10.99
CA VAL A 52 -0.86 -9.31 10.25
C VAL A 52 0.21 -8.78 11.19
N ARG A 53 -0.16 -8.08 12.28
CA ARG A 53 0.80 -7.57 13.28
C ARG A 53 1.63 -8.68 13.92
N LYS A 54 1.00 -9.80 14.29
CA LYS A 54 1.70 -10.97 14.84
C LYS A 54 2.69 -11.58 13.84
N ARG A 55 2.32 -11.66 12.56
CA ARG A 55 3.22 -12.17 11.49
C ARG A 55 4.34 -11.19 11.21
N ARG A 56 4.06 -9.89 11.15
CA ARG A 56 5.06 -8.82 10.99
C ARG A 56 6.11 -8.87 12.07
N ALA A 57 5.71 -8.93 13.34
CA ALA A 57 6.66 -9.02 14.46
C ALA A 57 7.57 -10.25 14.35
N ARG A 58 7.01 -11.41 13.99
CA ARG A 58 7.80 -12.64 13.77
C ARG A 58 8.76 -12.55 12.59
N LEU A 59 8.34 -11.87 11.52
CA LEU A 59 9.18 -11.65 10.35
C LEU A 59 10.36 -10.73 10.69
N VAL A 60 10.10 -9.63 11.40
CA VAL A 60 11.15 -8.70 11.85
C VAL A 60 12.22 -9.44 12.65
N VAL A 61 11.81 -10.20 13.68
CA VAL A 61 12.75 -10.97 14.51
C VAL A 61 13.55 -11.97 13.68
N ALA A 62 12.89 -12.76 12.82
CA ALA A 62 13.59 -13.76 12.00
C ALA A 62 14.60 -13.14 11.03
N VAL A 63 14.31 -11.96 10.47
CA VAL A 63 15.24 -11.26 9.58
C VAL A 63 16.38 -10.63 10.38
N GLU A 64 16.12 -10.05 11.55
CA GLU A 64 17.17 -9.53 12.42
C GLU A 64 18.15 -10.64 12.85
N GLU A 65 17.64 -11.79 13.27
CA GLU A 65 18.45 -12.98 13.59
C GLU A 65 19.30 -13.42 12.38
N ALA A 66 18.69 -13.53 11.20
CA ALA A 66 19.39 -13.89 9.98
C ALA A 66 20.53 -12.92 9.61
N PHE A 67 20.32 -11.61 9.74
CA PHE A 67 21.36 -10.61 9.47
C PHE A 67 22.42 -10.55 10.57
N THR A 68 22.11 -10.92 11.81
CA THR A 68 23.16 -11.14 12.83
C THR A 68 24.02 -12.36 12.50
N HIS A 69 23.42 -13.42 11.95
CA HIS A 69 24.17 -14.59 11.49
C HIS A 69 25.10 -14.25 10.31
N ILE A 70 24.63 -13.47 9.35
CA ILE A 70 25.47 -12.96 8.23
C ILE A 70 26.68 -12.18 8.76
N ARG A 71 26.48 -11.27 9.72
CA ARG A 71 27.58 -10.48 10.29
C ARG A 71 28.63 -11.34 11.00
N ARG A 72 28.20 -12.34 11.78
CA ARG A 72 29.12 -13.29 12.42
C ARG A 72 29.91 -14.10 11.38
N MET A 73 29.25 -14.58 10.33
CA MET A 73 29.94 -15.28 9.23
C MET A 73 30.97 -14.37 8.54
N GLN A 74 30.64 -13.10 8.31
CA GLN A 74 31.59 -12.12 7.74
C GLN A 74 32.79 -11.85 8.66
N GLU A 75 32.58 -11.78 9.98
CA GLU A 75 33.65 -11.64 10.97
C GLU A 75 34.56 -12.89 11.04
N GLU A 76 33.99 -14.09 10.97
CA GLU A 76 34.72 -15.36 10.93
C GLU A 76 35.54 -15.52 9.64
N GLU A 77 34.98 -15.11 8.49
CA GLU A 77 35.65 -15.13 7.18
C GLU A 77 36.76 -14.06 7.08
N GLN A 78 36.59 -12.90 7.71
CA GLN A 78 37.63 -11.86 7.77
C GLN A 78 38.85 -12.28 8.60
N ASN A 79 38.69 -13.23 9.52
CA ASN A 79 39.78 -13.86 10.28
C ASN A 79 40.51 -14.97 9.49
N LYS A 80 40.00 -15.39 8.33
CA LYS A 80 40.64 -16.38 7.45
C LYS A 80 41.43 -15.68 6.33
N SER A 81 42.39 -16.41 5.75
CA SER A 81 43.25 -15.95 4.66
C SER A 81 42.44 -15.43 3.44
N PRO A 82 42.92 -14.43 2.67
CA PRO A 82 42.14 -13.66 1.68
C PRO A 82 41.60 -14.41 0.45
N GLY A 83 41.68 -15.74 0.42
CA GLY A 83 41.36 -16.57 -0.74
C GLY A 83 39.96 -17.17 -0.79
N ASP A 84 39.17 -17.05 0.29
CA ASP A 84 37.88 -17.77 0.44
C ASP A 84 36.71 -16.79 0.66
N VAL A 85 36.64 -15.73 -0.15
CA VAL A 85 35.54 -14.77 -0.08
C VAL A 85 34.26 -15.43 -0.62
N MET A 86 33.37 -15.88 0.26
CA MET A 86 32.06 -16.43 -0.09
C MET A 86 31.26 -15.44 -0.98
N ASP A 87 30.68 -15.95 -2.07
CA ASP A 87 29.82 -15.16 -2.96
C ASP A 87 28.60 -14.64 -2.17
N PRO A 88 28.28 -13.33 -2.19
CA PRO A 88 27.07 -12.78 -1.56
C PRO A 88 25.77 -13.51 -1.94
N ARG A 89 25.72 -14.14 -3.12
CA ARG A 89 24.59 -14.99 -3.54
C ARG A 89 24.53 -16.30 -2.74
N GLU A 90 25.66 -16.92 -2.46
CA GLU A 90 25.75 -18.14 -1.65
C GLU A 90 25.37 -17.85 -0.19
N ALA A 91 25.87 -16.73 0.36
CA ALA A 91 25.46 -16.25 1.67
C ALA A 91 23.93 -16.02 1.76
N ALA A 92 23.34 -15.42 0.74
CA ALA A 92 21.89 -15.24 0.66
C ALA A 92 21.14 -16.58 0.64
N GLN A 93 21.63 -17.56 -0.12
CA GLN A 93 21.03 -18.90 -0.21
C GLN A 93 21.11 -19.67 1.11
N ALA A 94 22.24 -19.60 1.81
CA ALA A 94 22.46 -20.27 3.10
C ALA A 94 21.54 -19.73 4.20
N ILE A 95 21.28 -18.42 4.17
CA ILE A 95 20.54 -17.73 5.23
C ILE A 95 19.03 -17.72 4.96
N PHE A 96 18.61 -17.71 3.69
CA PHE A 96 17.20 -17.63 3.31
C PHE A 96 16.27 -18.62 4.05
N PRO A 97 16.62 -19.92 4.23
CA PRO A 97 15.77 -20.88 4.96
C PRO A 97 15.38 -20.44 6.38
N SER A 98 16.25 -19.70 7.08
CA SER A 98 16.00 -19.21 8.45
C SER A 98 14.84 -18.22 8.54
N MET A 99 14.65 -17.38 7.52
CA MET A 99 13.60 -16.35 7.47
C MET A 99 12.43 -16.72 6.53
N ALA A 100 12.64 -17.64 5.59
CA ALA A 100 11.68 -17.97 4.52
C ALA A 100 10.28 -18.29 5.05
N ARG A 101 10.19 -19.09 6.12
CA ARG A 101 8.89 -19.47 6.69
C ARG A 101 8.14 -18.29 7.29
N ALA A 102 8.84 -17.35 7.93
CA ALA A 102 8.22 -16.16 8.49
C ALA A 102 7.73 -15.23 7.37
N LEU A 103 8.55 -15.05 6.33
CA LEU A 103 8.24 -14.22 5.17
C LEU A 103 7.05 -14.77 4.38
N GLN A 104 7.07 -16.05 4.01
CA GLN A 104 5.96 -16.68 3.28
C GLN A 104 4.64 -16.61 4.04
N LYS A 105 4.66 -16.76 5.37
CA LYS A 105 3.44 -16.62 6.19
C LYS A 105 2.92 -15.18 6.21
N TYR A 106 3.81 -14.19 6.25
CA TYR A 106 3.43 -12.78 6.16
C TYR A 106 2.82 -12.49 4.78
N LEU A 107 3.52 -12.81 3.70
CA LEU A 107 3.09 -12.59 2.32
C LEU A 107 1.75 -13.26 1.98
N ARG A 108 1.51 -14.48 2.50
CA ARG A 108 0.20 -15.14 2.33
C ARG A 108 -0.92 -14.44 3.10
N THR A 109 -0.63 -13.90 4.28
CA THR A 109 -1.63 -13.20 5.08
C THR A 109 -2.00 -11.86 4.43
N THR A 110 -1.02 -11.15 3.86
CA THR A 110 -1.21 -9.88 3.14
C THR A 110 -1.59 -10.05 1.67
N ARG A 111 -1.73 -11.30 1.19
CA ARG A 111 -2.05 -11.66 -0.21
C ARG A 111 -0.99 -11.21 -1.24
N GLN A 112 0.25 -10.99 -0.81
CA GLN A 112 1.36 -10.51 -1.64
C GLN A 112 2.21 -11.64 -2.26
N GLN A 113 1.86 -12.92 -2.06
CA GLN A 113 2.69 -14.05 -2.53
C GLN A 113 2.95 -14.10 -4.04
N HIS A 114 2.07 -13.50 -4.85
CA HIS A 114 2.19 -13.49 -6.30
C HIS A 114 3.18 -12.41 -6.80
N LEU A 115 3.52 -11.43 -5.95
CA LEU A 115 4.43 -10.34 -6.28
C LEU A 115 5.89 -10.71 -6.02
N HIS A 116 6.14 -11.75 -5.21
CA HIS A 116 7.48 -12.09 -4.75
C HIS A 116 7.79 -13.56 -5.03
N SER A 117 8.55 -13.83 -6.10
CA SER A 117 9.13 -15.14 -6.34
C SER A 117 10.29 -15.42 -5.37
N MET A 118 10.61 -16.69 -5.14
CA MET A 118 11.75 -17.08 -4.31
C MET A 118 13.06 -16.49 -4.84
N GLU A 119 13.26 -16.52 -6.16
CA GLU A 119 14.43 -15.97 -6.83
C GLU A 119 14.55 -14.46 -6.64
N SER A 120 13.46 -13.71 -6.79
CA SER A 120 13.45 -12.25 -6.59
C SER A 120 13.82 -11.88 -5.14
N ILE A 121 13.32 -12.65 -4.16
CA ILE A 121 13.65 -12.44 -2.75
C ILE A 121 15.14 -12.73 -2.49
N GLN A 122 15.66 -13.84 -3.01
CA GLN A 122 17.07 -14.20 -2.85
C GLN A 122 18.00 -13.20 -3.55
N GLN A 123 17.62 -12.71 -4.73
CA GLN A 123 18.35 -11.67 -5.45
C GLN A 123 18.41 -10.37 -4.64
N HIS A 124 17.28 -9.93 -4.08
CA HIS A 124 17.24 -8.75 -3.21
C HIS A 124 18.09 -8.94 -1.94
N LEU A 125 18.04 -10.14 -1.34
CA LEU A 125 18.86 -10.47 -0.18
C LEU A 125 20.36 -10.42 -0.51
N ALA A 126 20.79 -10.94 -1.65
CA ALA A 126 22.18 -10.84 -2.11
C ALA A 126 22.61 -9.38 -2.26
N VAL A 127 21.77 -8.53 -2.87
CA VAL A 127 22.03 -7.07 -2.97
C VAL A 127 22.12 -6.42 -1.58
N CYS A 128 21.29 -6.83 -0.62
CA CYS A 128 21.38 -6.36 0.77
C CYS A 128 22.72 -6.73 1.42
N ILE A 129 23.20 -7.95 1.20
CA ILE A 129 24.46 -8.45 1.75
C ILE A 129 25.65 -7.72 1.11
N THR A 130 25.67 -7.59 -0.22
CA THR A 130 26.75 -6.91 -0.97
C THR A 130 26.91 -5.45 -0.56
N ASN A 131 25.82 -4.75 -0.24
CA ASN A 131 25.83 -3.33 0.10
C ASN A 131 25.75 -3.06 1.62
N ASN A 132 25.95 -4.08 2.45
CA ASN A 132 25.86 -3.99 3.92
C ASN A 132 24.57 -3.29 4.42
N MET A 133 23.44 -3.54 3.75
CA MET A 133 22.16 -2.91 4.09
C MET A 133 21.60 -3.43 5.41
N THR A 134 20.80 -2.59 6.07
CA THR A 134 20.19 -2.97 7.35
C THR A 134 19.04 -3.99 7.14
N PRO A 135 18.71 -4.81 8.16
CA PRO A 135 17.56 -5.71 8.13
C PRO A 135 16.25 -4.98 7.79
N LYS A 136 16.13 -3.73 8.24
CA LYS A 136 14.97 -2.87 7.98
C LYS A 136 14.86 -2.51 6.50
N ALA A 137 15.96 -2.18 5.84
CA ALA A 137 15.98 -1.88 4.40
C ALA A 137 15.51 -3.09 3.56
N PHE A 138 15.92 -4.31 3.94
CA PHE A 138 15.39 -5.52 3.30
C PHE A 138 13.89 -5.68 3.50
N LEU A 139 13.39 -5.39 4.71
CA LEU A 139 11.98 -5.55 5.06
C LEU A 139 11.07 -4.49 4.42
N GLU A 140 11.57 -3.30 4.12
CA GLU A 140 10.77 -2.22 3.52
C GLU A 140 10.12 -2.65 2.21
N SER A 141 10.80 -3.47 1.38
CA SER A 141 10.26 -3.95 0.11
C SER A 141 9.06 -4.89 0.24
N TYR A 142 8.81 -5.43 1.45
CA TYR A 142 7.68 -6.33 1.73
C TYR A 142 6.65 -5.71 2.69
N LEU A 143 7.10 -4.86 3.62
CA LEU A 143 6.23 -4.26 4.64
C LEU A 143 5.51 -3.01 4.13
N ILE A 144 6.13 -2.28 3.22
CA ILE A 144 5.51 -1.14 2.55
C ILE A 144 5.02 -1.68 1.21
N PRO A 145 3.70 -1.76 0.97
CA PRO A 145 3.22 -2.03 -0.38
C PRO A 145 3.73 -0.87 -1.24
N GLY A 146 4.76 -1.14 -2.06
CA GLY A 146 5.24 -0.21 -3.07
C GLY A 146 4.10 0.18 -4.03
N PRO A 147 4.34 1.10 -4.97
CA PRO A 147 3.32 1.49 -5.94
C PRO A 147 2.64 0.23 -6.52
N THR A 148 1.31 0.15 -6.37
CA THR A 148 0.48 -1.04 -6.56
C THR A 148 0.50 -1.59 -8.01
N LEU A 149 1.22 -0.90 -8.90
CA LEU A 149 1.41 -1.22 -10.31
C LEU A 149 2.87 -1.65 -10.54
N GLN A 150 3.13 -2.95 -10.41
CA GLN A 150 4.37 -3.55 -10.89
C GLN A 150 4.09 -4.27 -12.23
N TYR A 151 4.77 -3.83 -13.29
CA TYR A 151 4.66 -4.46 -14.60
C TYR A 151 5.45 -5.77 -14.58
N GLY A 152 4.75 -6.90 -14.66
CA GLY A 152 5.38 -8.21 -14.85
C GLY A 152 6.03 -8.32 -16.22
N GLN A 153 7.15 -9.04 -16.31
CA GLN A 153 7.98 -9.18 -17.51
C GLN A 153 7.21 -9.74 -18.74
N ASP A 154 6.12 -10.48 -18.50
CA ASP A 154 5.25 -11.07 -19.55
C ASP A 154 3.97 -10.27 -19.88
N ARG A 155 3.70 -9.13 -19.23
CA ARG A 155 2.45 -8.37 -19.45
C ARG A 155 2.55 -7.34 -20.58
N TRP A 156 2.97 -7.77 -21.78
CA TRP A 156 3.10 -6.91 -22.96
C TRP A 156 1.77 -6.26 -23.41
N LEU A 157 0.62 -6.89 -23.11
CA LEU A 157 -0.73 -6.37 -23.37
C LEU A 157 -1.11 -5.15 -22.51
N ALA A 158 -0.37 -4.86 -21.43
CA ALA A 158 -0.55 -3.66 -20.62
C ALA A 158 -0.01 -2.37 -21.29
N ARG A 159 0.47 -2.43 -22.55
CA ARG A 159 0.94 -1.25 -23.30
C ARG A 159 -0.17 -0.51 -24.05
N GLN A 160 -1.31 -1.14 -24.33
CA GLN A 160 -2.41 -0.49 -25.03
C GLN A 160 -3.42 0.06 -24.02
N TRP A 161 -3.43 1.38 -23.88
CA TRP A 161 -4.38 2.10 -23.03
C TRP A 161 -5.34 2.88 -23.91
N THR A 162 -6.64 2.72 -23.66
CA THR A 162 -7.67 3.56 -24.28
C THR A 162 -7.87 4.79 -23.41
N LEU A 163 -7.57 5.96 -23.95
CA LEU A 163 -7.84 7.24 -23.32
C LEU A 163 -9.34 7.57 -23.45
N ILE A 164 -10.00 7.78 -22.33
CA ILE A 164 -11.39 8.22 -22.23
C ILE A 164 -11.37 9.58 -21.53
N SER A 165 -11.74 10.64 -22.22
CA SER A 165 -11.84 11.99 -21.66
C SER A 165 -13.13 12.64 -22.11
N GLU A 166 -13.75 13.42 -21.23
CA GLU A 166 -14.87 14.30 -21.59
C GLU A 166 -14.39 15.53 -22.39
N ALA A 167 -13.12 15.92 -22.20
CA ALA A 167 -12.49 16.99 -22.96
C ALA A 167 -11.94 16.47 -24.29
N SER A 168 -11.78 17.38 -25.27
CA SER A 168 -11.20 17.01 -26.56
C SER A 168 -9.79 16.44 -26.38
N VAL A 169 -9.59 15.21 -26.87
CA VAL A 169 -8.30 14.48 -26.81
C VAL A 169 -7.19 15.18 -27.61
N THR A 170 -7.57 16.06 -28.56
CA THR A 170 -6.64 16.87 -29.34
C THR A 170 -6.20 18.16 -28.63
N SER A 171 -6.83 18.51 -27.51
CA SER A 171 -6.47 19.70 -26.76
C SER A 171 -5.28 19.44 -25.82
N GLY A 172 -4.44 20.46 -25.62
CA GLY A 172 -3.32 20.36 -24.67
C GLY A 172 -3.79 20.11 -23.25
N LEU A 173 -2.95 19.46 -22.44
CA LEU A 173 -3.24 19.10 -21.06
C LEU A 173 -3.43 20.36 -20.20
N LYS A 174 -4.63 20.57 -19.67
CA LYS A 174 -4.93 21.70 -18.76
C LYS A 174 -4.85 21.25 -17.31
N GLU A 175 -4.60 22.18 -16.41
CA GLU A 175 -4.68 21.92 -14.97
C GLU A 175 -6.11 21.52 -14.57
N GLY A 176 -6.24 20.50 -13.72
CA GLY A 176 -7.53 19.99 -13.26
C GLY A 176 -8.27 19.13 -14.28
N THR A 177 -7.65 18.77 -15.40
CA THR A 177 -8.25 17.83 -16.37
C THR A 177 -8.29 16.44 -15.75
N ILE A 178 -9.46 15.80 -15.83
CA ILE A 178 -9.66 14.42 -15.40
C ILE A 178 -9.89 13.57 -16.64
N PHE A 179 -9.16 12.46 -16.75
CA PHE A 179 -9.35 11.48 -17.81
C PHE A 179 -9.11 10.07 -17.28
N LEU A 180 -9.66 9.07 -17.99
CA LEU A 180 -9.42 7.67 -17.68
C LEU A 180 -8.49 7.05 -18.70
N LEU A 181 -7.55 6.23 -18.22
CA LEU A 181 -6.81 5.30 -19.04
C LEU A 181 -7.35 3.91 -18.75
N LYS A 182 -8.01 3.31 -19.75
CA LYS A 182 -8.61 1.97 -19.63
C LYS A 182 -7.75 0.92 -20.31
N CYS A 183 -7.45 -0.15 -19.59
CA CYS A 183 -6.85 -1.38 -20.08
C CYS A 183 -7.87 -2.53 -19.93
N ILE A 184 -7.51 -3.74 -20.37
CA ILE A 184 -8.38 -4.93 -20.34
C ILE A 184 -8.83 -5.25 -18.91
N GLU A 185 -7.92 -5.15 -17.94
CA GLU A 185 -8.16 -5.58 -16.56
C GLU A 185 -8.34 -4.42 -15.58
N PHE A 186 -7.95 -3.19 -15.95
CA PHE A 186 -7.87 -2.06 -15.02
C PHE A 186 -8.31 -0.75 -15.68
N SER A 187 -8.80 0.18 -14.87
CA SER A 187 -9.06 1.56 -15.28
C SER A 187 -8.35 2.50 -14.31
N LEU A 188 -7.51 3.38 -14.84
CA LEU A 188 -6.79 4.40 -14.07
C LEU A 188 -7.51 5.73 -14.24
N VAL A 189 -7.92 6.36 -13.14
CA VAL A 189 -8.42 7.73 -13.15
C VAL A 189 -7.24 8.66 -12.92
N VAL A 190 -6.97 9.54 -13.88
CA VAL A 190 -5.85 10.47 -13.87
C VAL A 190 -6.38 11.89 -13.68
N THR A 191 -5.82 12.60 -12.72
CA THR A 191 -6.06 14.04 -12.51
C THR A 191 -4.78 14.80 -12.78
N THR A 192 -4.84 15.80 -13.65
CA THR A 192 -3.66 16.56 -14.05
C THR A 192 -3.45 17.73 -13.11
N LYS A 193 -2.22 17.88 -12.62
CA LYS A 193 -1.82 19.01 -11.79
C LYS A 193 -0.63 19.69 -12.43
N LYS A 194 -0.67 21.02 -12.55
CA LYS A 194 0.46 21.80 -13.04
C LYS A 194 1.53 21.82 -11.97
N ILE A 195 2.74 21.38 -12.31
CA ILE A 195 3.91 21.50 -11.43
C ILE A 195 4.62 22.81 -11.80
N PRO A 196 4.94 23.69 -10.84
CA PRO A 196 5.72 24.89 -11.13
C PRO A 196 7.13 24.49 -11.58
N TYR A 197 7.61 25.12 -12.64
CA TYR A 197 9.00 24.97 -13.06
C TYR A 197 9.87 25.77 -12.07
N ILE A 198 10.73 25.09 -11.32
CA ILE A 198 11.64 25.73 -10.37
C ILE A 198 13.00 25.86 -11.06
N GLN A 199 13.40 27.08 -11.36
CA GLN A 199 14.76 27.38 -11.81
C GLN A 199 15.60 27.78 -10.59
N LEU A 200 16.50 26.88 -10.18
CA LEU A 200 17.53 27.17 -9.18
C LEU A 200 18.76 27.73 -9.91
N ALA A 201 19.20 28.92 -9.51
CA ALA A 201 20.46 29.50 -9.93
C ALA A 201 21.27 29.84 -8.68
N GLU A 202 22.56 29.53 -8.71
CA GLU A 202 23.53 29.90 -7.69
C GLU A 202 24.30 31.11 -8.22
N GLU A 203 24.24 32.24 -7.50
CA GLU A 203 25.02 33.43 -7.82
C GLU A 203 26.01 33.67 -6.68
N PHE A 204 27.30 33.74 -7.01
CA PHE A 204 28.34 34.09 -6.06
C PHE A 204 28.29 35.60 -5.79
N ILE A 205 27.82 35.98 -4.61
CA ILE A 205 27.85 37.38 -4.16
C ILE A 205 29.20 37.63 -3.49
N ASP A 206 30.06 38.45 -4.11
CA ASP A 206 31.36 38.85 -3.52
C ASP A 206 31.11 39.49 -2.14
N PRO A 207 31.75 39.02 -1.06
CA PRO A 207 31.68 39.62 0.27
C PRO A 207 32.00 41.13 0.30
N LYS A 208 32.71 41.67 -0.71
CA LYS A 208 33.00 43.10 -0.83
C LYS A 208 31.82 43.95 -1.33
N SER A 209 30.79 43.33 -1.91
CA SER A 209 29.61 44.03 -2.44
C SER A 209 28.68 44.58 -1.35
N HIS A 210 28.80 44.08 -0.10
CA HIS A 210 28.02 44.53 1.06
C HIS A 210 28.78 45.53 1.95
N LYS A 211 29.75 46.27 1.41
CA LYS A 211 30.42 47.33 2.16
C LYS A 211 29.55 48.58 2.19
N PHE A 212 28.85 48.80 3.30
CA PHE A 212 28.25 50.09 3.60
C PHE A 212 29.36 51.13 3.76
N VAL A 213 29.45 52.07 2.82
CA VAL A 213 30.35 53.22 2.96
C VAL A 213 29.66 54.21 3.89
N PHE A 214 30.10 54.26 5.14
CA PHE A 214 29.69 55.30 6.08
C PHE A 214 30.38 56.61 5.67
N ARG A 215 29.73 57.41 4.82
CA ARG A 215 30.20 58.78 4.52
C ARG A 215 29.84 59.68 5.69
N LEU A 216 30.78 59.86 6.62
CA LEU A 216 30.70 60.91 7.62
C LEU A 216 30.83 62.25 6.88
N GLN A 217 29.72 62.96 6.66
CA GLN A 217 29.76 64.37 6.27
C GLN A 217 30.26 65.16 7.47
N SER A 218 31.57 65.40 7.52
CA SER A 218 32.16 66.40 8.40
C SER A 218 31.93 67.78 7.80
N GLU A 219 30.71 68.30 7.92
CA GLU A 219 30.48 69.74 7.84
C GLU A 219 30.94 70.35 9.17
N THR A 220 32.21 70.71 9.24
CA THR A 220 32.68 71.80 10.11
C THR A 220 33.22 72.89 9.20
N SER A 221 32.43 73.94 9.01
CA SER A 221 32.90 75.26 8.60
C SER A 221 32.84 76.19 9.81
N VAL A 222 33.94 76.93 9.97
CA VAL A 222 34.25 77.93 11.01
C VAL A 222 33.17 78.98 11.19
#